data_AF-A0A941W398-F1
#
_entry.id   AF-A0A941W398-F1
#
_cell.length_a   1.000
_cell.length_b   1.000
_cell.length_c   1.000
_cell.angle_alpha   90.00
_cell.angle_beta   90.00
_cell.angle_gamma   90.00
#
_symmetry.space_group_name_H-M   'P 1'
#
loop_
_entity.id
_entity.type
_entity.pdbx_description
1 polymer ?
#
loop_
_entity_poly.entity_id
_entity_poly.type
_entity_poly.pdbx_seq_one_letter_code
_entity_poly.pdbx_strand_id
1 'polypeptide(L)'
;MNKEKEMIGRNVELSTEFSRYLFEHPEIVEKIPIDAEIILLPEFDNELKEFNLKLGKNIEAEGEKVVYILIKNLRPKTLSRIENIEMRAVT
;
A
#
# COMPACT_ATOMS: atom_id res chain seq x y z
N MET A 1 21.67 2.04 -10.75
CA MET A 1 21.56 1.96 -9.27
C MET A 1 20.57 2.96 -8.64
N ASN A 2 20.22 4.09 -9.28
CA ASN A 2 19.32 5.08 -8.63
C ASN A 2 17.82 4.70 -8.70
N LYS A 3 17.38 4.15 -9.84
CA LYS A 3 15.94 3.92 -10.12
C LYS A 3 15.33 2.78 -9.30
N GLU A 4 16.03 1.66 -9.15
CA GLU A 4 15.56 0.54 -8.33
C GLU A 4 15.40 0.94 -6.85
N LYS A 5 16.38 1.66 -6.31
CA LYS A 5 16.32 2.19 -4.94
C LYS A 5 15.13 3.15 -4.75
N GLU A 6 14.83 3.96 -5.76
CA GLU A 6 13.65 4.82 -5.77
C GLU A 6 12.34 4.01 -5.74
N MET A 7 12.21 2.98 -6.58
CA MET A 7 11.03 2.10 -6.60
C MET A 7 10.84 1.39 -5.25
N ILE A 8 11.93 0.91 -4.65
CA ILE A 8 11.90 0.30 -3.31
C ILE A 8 11.41 1.33 -2.28
N GLY A 9 11.93 2.55 -2.30
CA GLY A 9 11.48 3.61 -1.39
C GLY A 9 9.98 3.91 -1.52
N ARG A 10 9.48 4.02 -2.76
CA ARG A 10 8.05 4.22 -3.04
C ARG A 10 7.19 3.05 -2.57
N ASN A 11 7.66 1.81 -2.74
CA ASN A 11 6.98 0.62 -2.23
C ASN A 11 6.96 0.55 -0.71
N VAL A 12 8.01 0.99 -0.02
CA VAL A 12 8.03 1.08 1.46
C VAL A 12 7.00 2.10 1.96
N GLU A 13 6.86 3.24 1.29
CA GLU A 13 5.81 4.22 1.64
C GLU A 13 4.42 3.62 1.39
N LEU A 14 4.19 3.01 0.22
CA LEU A 14 2.91 2.42 -0.14
C LEU A 14 2.53 1.23 0.76
N SER A 15 3.49 0.39 1.17
CA SER A 15 3.26 -0.73 2.08
C SER A 15 2.93 -0.27 3.50
N THR A 16 3.50 0.86 3.93
CA THR A 16 3.13 1.51 5.19
C THR A 16 1.67 1.95 5.18
N GLU A 17 1.22 2.60 4.11
CA GLU A 17 -0.18 3.01 3.97
C GLU A 17 -1.12 1.81 3.83
N PHE A 18 -0.73 0.77 3.09
CA PHE A 18 -1.52 -0.46 3.00
C PHE A 18 -1.65 -1.15 4.38
N SER A 19 -0.59 -1.19 5.17
CA SER A 19 -0.63 -1.73 6.53
C SER A 19 -1.61 -0.95 7.42
N ARG A 20 -1.62 0.40 7.32
CA ARG A 20 -2.61 1.25 8.02
C ARG A 20 -4.04 0.91 7.60
N TYR A 21 -4.26 0.75 6.29
CA TYR A 21 -5.56 0.39 5.74
C TYR A 21 -6.07 -0.94 6.28
N LEU A 22 -5.21 -1.95 6.40
CA LEU A 22 -5.58 -3.27 6.95
C LEU A 22 -6.00 -3.21 8.42
N PHE A 23 -5.50 -2.26 9.22
CA PHE A 23 -5.99 -2.08 10.60
C PHE A 23 -7.45 -1.59 10.65
N GLU A 24 -7.87 -0.77 9.68
CA GLU A 24 -9.26 -0.34 9.53
C GLU A 24 -10.15 -1.40 8.86
N HIS A 25 -9.53 -2.37 8.17
CA HIS A 25 -10.20 -3.37 7.32
C HIS A 25 -9.64 -4.80 7.54
N PRO A 26 -9.75 -5.38 8.74
CA PRO A 26 -9.18 -6.69 9.06
C PRO A 26 -9.75 -7.84 8.20
N GLU A 27 -10.97 -7.71 7.67
CA GLU A 27 -11.62 -8.68 6.79
C GLU A 27 -10.88 -8.93 5.47
N ILE A 28 -9.95 -8.03 5.11
CA ILE A 28 -9.10 -8.19 3.94
C ILE A 28 -7.95 -9.15 4.25
N VAL A 29 -7.39 -9.08 5.47
CA VAL A 29 -6.28 -9.94 5.91
C VAL A 29 -6.72 -11.41 5.88
N GLU A 30 -7.96 -11.69 6.29
CA GLU A 30 -8.53 -13.04 6.28
C GLU A 30 -8.60 -13.69 4.88
N LYS A 31 -8.55 -12.88 3.82
CA LYS A 31 -8.60 -13.34 2.42
C LYS A 31 -7.22 -13.57 1.82
N ILE A 32 -6.15 -13.14 2.50
CA ILE A 32 -4.78 -13.26 2.01
C ILE A 32 -4.21 -14.60 2.49
N PRO A 33 -3.76 -15.49 1.58
CA PRO A 33 -3.08 -16.71 1.98
C PRO A 33 -1.82 -16.40 2.78
N ILE A 34 -1.56 -17.18 3.83
CA ILE A 34 -0.40 -17.02 4.74
C ILE A 34 0.93 -17.13 3.97
N ASP A 35 0.96 -17.89 2.88
CA ASP A 35 2.14 -18.21 2.08
C ASP A 35 2.17 -17.48 0.73
N ALA A 36 1.48 -16.35 0.61
CA ALA A 36 1.46 -15.56 -0.60
C ALA A 36 2.23 -14.23 -0.46
N GLU A 37 3.00 -13.90 -1.49
CA GLU A 37 3.64 -12.61 -1.65
C GLU A 37 2.62 -11.55 -2.10
N ILE A 38 2.67 -10.38 -1.47
CA ILE A 38 1.73 -9.29 -1.75
C ILE A 38 2.38 -8.32 -2.73
N ILE A 39 1.74 -8.10 -3.88
CA ILE A 39 2.18 -7.15 -4.90
C ILE A 39 1.18 -5.99 -4.99
N LEU A 40 1.64 -4.80 -4.60
CA LEU A 40 0.83 -3.59 -4.62
C LEU A 40 0.84 -2.96 -6.03
N LEU A 41 -0.34 -2.73 -6.61
CA LEU A 41 -0.51 -2.16 -7.94
C LEU A 41 -1.24 -0.81 -7.85
N PRO A 42 -0.51 0.31 -7.70
CA PRO A 42 -1.12 1.65 -7.61
C PRO A 42 -1.58 2.14 -9.00
N GLU A 43 -2.88 2.39 -9.19
CA GLU A 43 -3.39 2.91 -10.48
C GLU A 43 -3.04 4.38 -10.73
N PHE A 44 -2.79 5.12 -9.66
CA PHE A 44 -2.35 6.52 -9.72
C PHE A 44 -0.85 6.68 -10.02
N ASP A 45 -0.11 5.56 -10.11
CA ASP A 45 1.33 5.55 -10.34
C ASP A 45 1.71 4.42 -11.31
N ASN A 46 1.58 4.71 -12.60
CA ASN A 46 1.81 3.73 -13.68
C ASN A 46 3.23 3.16 -13.68
N GLU A 47 4.22 3.98 -13.36
CA GLU A 47 5.62 3.52 -13.36
C GLU A 47 5.86 2.48 -12.25
N LEU A 48 5.39 2.78 -11.04
CA LEU A 48 5.50 1.85 -9.92
C LEU A 48 4.65 0.59 -10.14
N LYS A 49 3.46 0.75 -10.71
CA LYS A 49 2.58 -0.36 -11.09
C LYS A 49 3.25 -1.32 -12.07
N GLU A 50 3.86 -0.82 -13.14
CA GLU A 50 4.55 -1.66 -14.11
C GLU A 50 5.77 -2.37 -13.52
N PHE A 51 6.53 -1.67 -12.66
CA PHE A 51 7.66 -2.26 -11.95
C PHE A 51 7.21 -3.41 -11.04
N ASN A 52 6.18 -3.18 -10.22
CA ASN A 52 5.64 -4.17 -9.30
C ASN A 52 4.98 -5.35 -10.03
N LEU A 53 4.28 -5.09 -11.14
CA LEU A 53 3.68 -6.15 -11.94
C LEU A 53 4.73 -7.08 -12.52
N LYS A 54 5.88 -6.56 -12.96
CA LYS A 54 7.01 -7.40 -13.42
C LYS A 54 7.58 -8.23 -12.28
N LEU A 55 7.72 -7.65 -11.08
CA LEU A 55 8.18 -8.38 -9.90
C LEU A 55 7.23 -9.53 -9.55
N GLY A 56 5.93 -9.27 -9.49
CA GLY A 56 4.92 -10.31 -9.22
C GLY A 56 4.96 -11.45 -10.24
N LYS A 57 5.05 -11.12 -11.53
CA LYS A 57 5.15 -12.14 -12.59
C LYS A 57 6.40 -13.01 -12.49
N ASN A 58 7.52 -12.45 -12.02
CA ASN A 58 8.74 -13.22 -11.79
C ASN A 58 8.56 -14.19 -10.62
N ILE A 59 7.94 -13.75 -9.52
CA ILE A 59 7.61 -14.59 -8.35
C ILE A 59 6.65 -15.71 -8.75
N GLU A 60 5.62 -15.40 -9.54
CA GLU A 60 4.71 -16.42 -10.10
C GLU A 60 5.46 -17.45 -10.97
N ALA A 61 6.45 -17.01 -11.76
CA ALA A 61 7.27 -17.90 -12.59
C ALA A 61 8.19 -18.80 -11.76
N GLU A 62 8.53 -18.40 -10.54
CA GLU A 62 9.28 -19.20 -9.56
C GLU A 62 8.37 -20.21 -8.81
N GLY A 63 7.06 -20.15 -9.04
CA GLY A 63 6.07 -21.09 -8.50
C GLY A 63 5.48 -20.66 -7.15
N GLU A 64 5.81 -19.45 -6.70
CA GLU A 64 5.27 -18.87 -5.46
C GLU A 64 3.88 -18.26 -5.69
N LYS A 65 3.06 -18.22 -4.63
CA LYS A 65 1.73 -17.63 -4.69
C LYS A 65 1.83 -16.12 -4.60
N VAL A 66 1.12 -15.42 -5.47
CA VAL A 66 1.07 -13.96 -5.47
C VAL A 66 -0.36 -13.47 -5.30
N VAL A 67 -0.54 -12.47 -4.43
CA VAL A 67 -1.78 -11.69 -4.35
C VAL A 67 -1.52 -10.29 -4.86
N TYR A 68 -2.22 -9.92 -5.93
CA TYR A 68 -2.19 -8.58 -6.48
C TYR A 68 -3.24 -7.68 -5.82
N ILE A 69 -2.80 -6.60 -5.19
CA ILE A 69 -3.66 -5.61 -4.55
C ILE A 69 -3.73 -4.37 -5.43
N LEU A 70 -4.88 -4.15 -6.07
CA LEU A 70 -5.11 -2.95 -6.89
C LEU A 70 -5.49 -1.77 -6.00
N ILE A 71 -4.63 -0.75 -5.93
CA ILE A 71 -4.86 0.46 -5.13
C ILE A 71 -5.23 1.59 -6.09
N LYS A 72 -6.52 1.94 -6.11
CA LYS A 72 -7.05 2.91 -7.08
C LYS A 72 -6.62 4.33 -6.79
N ASN A 73 -6.62 4.74 -5.51
CA ASN A 73 -6.33 6.10 -5.05
C ASN A 73 -5.77 6.07 -3.62
N LEU A 74 -5.02 7.10 -3.23
CA LEU A 74 -4.69 7.39 -1.83
C LEU A 74 -5.59 8.49 -1.28
N ARG A 75 -5.97 8.38 0.00
CA ARG A 75 -6.62 9.49 0.71
C ARG A 75 -5.62 10.65 0.81
N PRO A 76 -6.06 11.92 0.70
CA PRO A 76 -5.19 13.07 0.94
C PRO A 76 -4.56 13.00 2.33
N LYS A 77 -3.26 13.31 2.44
CA LYS A 77 -2.53 13.33 3.72
C LYS A 77 -3.06 14.40 4.71
N THR A 78 -3.92 15.30 4.25
CA THR A 78 -4.35 16.52 4.96
C THR A 78 -5.70 16.40 5.68
N LEU A 79 -6.24 15.20 5.85
CA LEU A 79 -7.49 15.03 6.59
C LEU A 79 -7.24 15.01 8.11
N SER A 80 -7.88 15.93 8.83
CA SER A 80 -7.90 15.92 10.29
C SER A 80 -8.60 14.66 10.80
N ARG A 81 -8.01 14.01 11.81
CA ARG A 81 -8.61 12.86 12.51
C ARG A 81 -9.34 13.27 13.80
N ILE A 82 -9.49 14.57 14.04
CA ILE A 82 -10.12 15.09 15.25
C ILE A 82 -11.64 14.92 15.12
N GLU A 83 -12.22 14.06 15.96
CA GLU A 83 -13.68 13.84 16.00
C GLU A 83 -14.41 14.93 16.77
N ASN A 84 -13.79 15.46 17.84
CA ASN A 84 -14.37 16.51 18.68
C ASN A 84 -13.28 17.48 19.12
N ILE A 85 -13.50 18.78 18.92
CA ILE A 85 -12.60 19.85 19.34
C ILE A 85 -13.35 20.82 20.25
N GLU A 86 -12.76 21.13 21.40
CA GLU A 86 -13.24 22.20 22.29
C GLU A 86 -12.12 23.24 22.45
N MET A 87 -12.44 24.51 22.19
CA MET A 87 -11.53 25.63 22.38
C MET A 87 -11.97 26.43 23.60
N ARG A 88 -11.03 26.72 24.52
CA ARG A 88 -11.24 27.64 25.65
C ARG A 88 -10.18 28.74 25.62
N ALA A 89 -10.63 29.99 25.58
CA ALA A 89 -9.77 31.13 25.84
C ALA A 89 -9.80 31.44 27.34
N VAL A 90 -8.63 31.63 27.95
CA VAL A 90 -8.51 32.11 29.33
C VAL A 90 -8.06 33.57 29.24
N THR A 91 -8.78 34.46 29.93
CA THR A 91 -8.44 35.89 30.03
C THR A 91 -7.62 36.15 31.29
#